data_AF-A0A3C0T9T6-F1
#
_entry.id   AF-A0A3C0T9T6-F1
#
_cell.length_a   1.000
_cell.length_b   1.000
_cell.length_c   1.000
_cell.angle_alpha   90.00
_cell.angle_beta   90.00
_cell.angle_gamma   90.00
#
_symmetry.space_group_name_H-M   'P 1'
#
loop_
_entity.id
_entity.type
_entity.pdbx_description
1 polymer ?
#
loop_
_entity_poly.entity_id
_entity_poly.type
_entity_poly.pdbx_seq_one_letter_code
_entity_poly.pdbx_strand_id
1 'polypeptide(L)'
;MFSWARRFWSATVPGGEVAGRYRFFARPEVIGRTYMRVFQHGEYFYALAMPGVFYRSGDGFGAFEERPTLFEPDMRLRAVLKRGDKLHVFWTRVKDVPERMLLTSIDISSDWQQWRSEGEVEVLRPEREWEGADAPLAPSMRSVAYEQVNQLRDLAIFEENDQVYLLYAVAGESGIAIAELTGL
;
A
#
# COMPACT_ATOMS: atom_id res chain seq x y z
N MET A 1 -22.46 22.82 -23.44
CA MET A 1 -22.30 22.67 -21.97
C MET A 1 -22.50 21.18 -21.65
N PHE A 2 -21.47 20.35 -21.80
CA PHE A 2 -21.56 18.91 -21.58
C PHE A 2 -20.83 18.54 -20.28
N SER A 3 -21.61 18.24 -19.26
CA SER A 3 -21.17 17.70 -17.98
C SER A 3 -20.88 16.21 -18.16
N TRP A 4 -19.61 15.82 -18.12
CA TRP A 4 -19.23 14.41 -17.96
C TRP A 4 -19.19 14.10 -16.46
N ALA A 5 -20.15 13.29 -16.03
CA ALA A 5 -20.22 12.74 -14.69
C ALA A 5 -18.96 11.92 -14.39
N ARG A 6 -18.24 12.29 -13.32
CA ARG A 6 -17.22 11.45 -12.70
C ARG A 6 -17.88 10.17 -12.18
N ARG A 7 -17.79 9.07 -12.93
CA ARG A 7 -17.98 7.73 -12.36
C ARG A 7 -16.77 7.43 -11.47
N PHE A 8 -16.90 7.72 -10.18
CA PHE A 8 -16.04 7.11 -9.18
C PHE A 8 -16.41 5.62 -9.09
N TRP A 9 -15.51 4.75 -9.52
CA TRP A 9 -15.59 3.33 -9.18
C TRP A 9 -15.22 3.20 -7.69
N SER A 10 -16.21 3.02 -6.81
CA SER A 10 -15.95 2.53 -5.45
C SER A 10 -15.80 1.01 -5.53
N ALA A 11 -14.60 0.55 -5.88
CA ALA A 11 -14.28 -0.86 -5.71
C ALA A 11 -14.22 -1.17 -4.20
N THR A 12 -15.03 -2.12 -3.77
CA THR A 12 -15.06 -2.63 -2.40
C THR A 12 -14.28 -3.94 -2.34
N VAL A 13 -13.61 -4.19 -1.22
CA VAL A 13 -12.85 -5.43 -1.02
C VAL A 13 -13.74 -6.43 -0.28
N PRO A 14 -13.97 -7.64 -0.83
CA PRO A 14 -14.58 -8.75 -0.07
C PRO A 14 -13.56 -9.36 0.89
N GLY A 15 -14.00 -9.79 2.07
CA GLY A 15 -13.17 -10.56 3.00
C GLY A 15 -12.91 -11.99 2.51
N GLY A 16 -11.85 -12.65 3.00
CA GLY A 16 -11.57 -14.04 2.68
C GLY A 16 -10.63 -14.74 3.64
N GLU A 17 -10.71 -16.07 3.69
CA GLU A 17 -9.84 -16.94 4.51
C GLU A 17 -9.28 -18.09 3.65
N VAL A 18 -8.08 -18.55 4.02
CA VAL A 18 -7.39 -19.66 3.36
C VAL A 18 -7.51 -20.92 4.24
N ALA A 19 -8.21 -21.95 3.76
CA ALA A 19 -8.31 -23.24 4.45
C ALA A 19 -7.44 -24.30 3.74
N GLY A 20 -6.18 -24.39 4.15
CA GLY A 20 -5.17 -25.23 3.48
C GLY A 20 -4.57 -24.58 2.23
N ARG A 21 -3.68 -25.28 1.52
CA ARG A 21 -2.72 -24.64 0.59
C ARG A 21 -3.31 -23.91 -0.63
N TYR A 22 -4.56 -24.20 -1.03
CA TYR A 22 -5.17 -23.63 -2.26
C TYR A 22 -6.69 -23.40 -2.20
N ARG A 23 -7.34 -23.47 -1.03
CA ARG A 23 -8.80 -23.23 -0.94
C ARG A 23 -9.06 -21.85 -0.35
N PHE A 24 -9.70 -21.01 -1.17
CA PHE A 24 -10.12 -19.66 -0.79
C PHE A 24 -11.63 -19.63 -0.60
N PHE A 25 -12.08 -19.07 0.51
CA PHE A 25 -13.49 -18.82 0.78
C PHE A 25 -13.70 -17.31 0.87
N ALA A 26 -14.47 -16.76 -0.07
CA ALA A 26 -14.93 -15.38 0.00
C ALA A 26 -16.03 -15.28 1.05
N ARG A 27 -15.91 -14.31 1.96
CA ARG A 27 -16.95 -13.98 2.92
C ARG A 27 -17.83 -12.84 2.35
N PRO A 28 -19.12 -12.78 2.72
CA PRO A 28 -20.05 -11.79 2.15
C PRO A 28 -19.74 -10.35 2.59
N GLU A 29 -18.97 -10.15 3.65
CA GLU A 29 -18.66 -8.84 4.21
C GLU A 29 -17.80 -8.00 3.26
N VAL A 30 -18.21 -6.74 3.10
CA VAL A 30 -17.42 -5.70 2.45
C VAL A 30 -16.55 -5.01 3.51
N ILE A 31 -15.24 -5.14 3.40
CA ILE A 31 -14.29 -4.72 4.45
C ILE A 31 -13.74 -3.29 4.26
N GLY A 32 -14.01 -2.66 3.13
CA GLY A 32 -13.65 -1.26 2.89
C GLY A 32 -13.17 -0.97 1.47
N ARG A 33 -12.40 0.11 1.33
CA ARG A 33 -11.79 0.55 0.07
C ARG A 33 -10.69 -0.40 -0.40
N THR A 34 -10.35 -0.33 -1.69
CA THR A 34 -9.30 -1.17 -2.30
C THR A 34 -7.90 -1.00 -1.69
N TYR A 35 -7.08 -2.03 -1.94
CA TYR A 35 -5.67 -2.13 -1.58
C TYR A 35 -5.40 -2.29 -0.08
N MET A 36 -6.39 -2.71 0.74
CA MET A 36 -6.21 -2.80 2.20
C MET A 36 -4.92 -3.56 2.59
N ARG A 37 -4.20 -3.00 3.56
CA ARG A 37 -3.10 -3.65 4.27
C ARG A 37 -3.45 -3.67 5.74
N VAL A 38 -3.69 -4.87 6.27
CA VAL A 38 -4.14 -5.09 7.64
C VAL A 38 -2.94 -5.40 8.54
N PHE A 39 -2.93 -4.84 9.75
CA PHE A 39 -1.97 -5.17 10.80
C PHE A 39 -2.67 -5.17 12.15
N GLN A 40 -2.16 -5.98 13.09
CA GLN A 40 -2.68 -6.03 14.45
C GLN A 40 -1.88 -5.09 15.37
N HIS A 41 -2.58 -4.39 16.26
CA HIS A 41 -1.96 -3.61 17.33
C HIS A 41 -2.89 -3.60 18.56
N GLY A 42 -2.38 -4.08 19.69
CA GLY A 42 -3.21 -4.37 20.86
C GLY A 42 -4.33 -5.36 20.52
N GLU A 43 -5.54 -5.06 21.00
CA GLU A 43 -6.75 -5.87 20.82
C GLU A 43 -7.46 -5.62 19.49
N TYR A 44 -6.92 -4.76 18.62
CA TYR A 44 -7.59 -4.34 17.40
C TYR A 44 -6.79 -4.67 16.13
N PHE A 45 -7.54 -4.83 15.04
CA PHE A 45 -7.03 -4.88 13.69
C PHE A 45 -7.17 -3.51 13.04
N TYR A 46 -6.10 -3.02 12.44
CA TYR A 46 -6.08 -1.78 11.70
C TYR A 46 -5.84 -2.07 10.24
N ALA A 47 -6.44 -1.28 9.36
CA ALA A 47 -6.22 -1.41 7.93
C ALA A 47 -5.94 -0.05 7.30
N LEU A 48 -4.93 0.00 6.44
CA LEU A 48 -4.66 1.16 5.58
C LEU A 48 -5.20 0.85 4.18
N ALA A 49 -6.13 1.67 3.69
CA ALA A 49 -6.74 1.61 2.36
C ALA A 49 -6.33 2.80 1.47
N MET A 50 -6.51 2.71 0.15
CA MET A 50 -6.10 3.79 -0.77
C MET A 50 -7.18 4.89 -0.81
N PRO A 51 -6.85 6.19 -0.82
CA PRO A 51 -5.51 6.82 -0.82
C PRO A 51 -5.06 7.28 0.58
N GLY A 52 -4.85 6.35 1.52
CA GLY A 52 -4.34 6.65 2.87
C GLY A 52 -5.40 6.65 3.98
N VAL A 53 -6.58 6.08 3.70
CA VAL A 53 -7.68 5.97 4.67
C VAL A 53 -7.39 4.86 5.67
N PHE A 54 -7.49 5.16 6.96
CA PHE A 54 -7.33 4.16 8.02
C PHE A 54 -8.69 3.61 8.46
N TYR A 55 -8.67 2.33 8.83
CA TYR A 55 -9.79 1.63 9.43
C TYR A 55 -9.37 0.92 10.70
N ARG A 56 -10.31 0.68 11.60
CA ARG A 56 -10.15 -0.16 12.80
C ARG A 56 -11.29 -1.18 12.88
N SER A 57 -10.98 -2.43 13.21
CA SER A 57 -11.94 -3.49 13.46
C SER A 57 -11.52 -4.29 14.71
N GLY A 58 -12.50 -4.86 15.41
CA GLY A 58 -12.24 -5.78 16.51
C GLY A 58 -11.84 -7.19 16.06
N ASP A 59 -12.27 -7.63 14.89
CA ASP A 59 -12.05 -9.00 14.40
C ASP A 59 -11.21 -9.09 13.12
N GLY A 60 -10.99 -7.95 12.44
CA GLY A 60 -10.25 -7.89 11.19
C GLY A 60 -11.02 -8.40 9.96
N PHE A 61 -12.25 -8.87 10.13
CA PHE A 61 -13.08 -9.44 9.06
C PHE A 61 -14.33 -8.59 8.74
N GLY A 62 -14.71 -7.66 9.61
CA GLY A 62 -15.85 -6.78 9.37
C GLY A 62 -15.90 -5.58 10.30
N ALA A 63 -17.02 -4.85 10.26
CA ALA A 63 -17.31 -3.71 11.15
C ALA A 63 -16.19 -2.67 11.25
N PHE A 64 -15.50 -2.41 10.14
CA PHE A 64 -14.39 -1.47 10.10
C PHE A 64 -14.88 -0.02 10.28
N GLU A 65 -14.42 0.63 11.35
CA GLU A 65 -14.61 2.06 11.61
C GLU A 65 -13.61 2.89 10.79
N GLU A 66 -14.10 3.78 9.93
CA GLU A 66 -13.27 4.67 9.10
C GLU A 66 -12.81 5.90 9.87
N ARG A 67 -11.57 6.34 9.62
CA ARG A 67 -11.08 7.68 10.01
C ARG A 67 -10.49 8.44 8.81
N PRO A 68 -10.36 9.78 8.90
CA PRO A 68 -9.69 10.59 7.88
C PRO A 68 -8.25 10.15 7.56
N THR A 69 -7.81 10.47 6.34
CA THR A 69 -6.48 10.09 5.81
C THR A 69 -5.32 10.74 6.56
N LEU A 70 -4.22 10.00 6.71
CA LEU A 70 -2.93 10.53 7.20
C LEU A 70 -1.96 10.85 6.07
N PHE A 71 -2.35 10.59 4.83
CA PHE A 71 -1.54 10.77 3.63
C PHE A 71 -2.25 11.67 2.63
N GLU A 72 -1.49 12.27 1.72
CA GLU A 72 -2.08 13.07 0.66
C GLU A 72 -2.93 12.24 -0.34
N PRO A 73 -3.82 12.90 -1.10
CA PRO A 73 -4.68 12.24 -2.07
C PRO A 73 -3.96 11.50 -3.20
N ASP A 74 -2.66 11.73 -3.41
CA ASP A 74 -1.85 11.10 -4.46
C ASP A 74 -1.12 9.83 -3.98
N MET A 75 -1.28 9.40 -2.72
CA MET A 75 -0.83 8.08 -2.24
C MET A 75 -1.51 6.94 -3.05
N ARG A 76 -0.74 5.95 -3.53
CA ARG A 76 -1.29 4.83 -4.31
C ARG A 76 -1.09 3.48 -3.63
N LEU A 77 0.07 2.88 -3.85
CA LEU A 77 0.39 1.51 -3.45
C LEU A 77 1.14 1.56 -2.14
N ARG A 78 1.01 0.52 -1.32
CA ARG A 78 1.61 0.50 0.01
C ARG A 78 1.87 -0.89 0.55
N ALA A 79 2.84 -0.95 1.45
CA ALA A 79 3.07 -2.04 2.37
C ALA A 79 3.28 -1.46 3.78
N VAL A 80 2.98 -2.26 4.81
CA VAL A 80 3.09 -1.85 6.20
C VAL A 80 3.98 -2.83 6.95
N LEU A 81 4.84 -2.31 7.81
CA LEU A 81 5.72 -3.08 8.69
C LEU A 81 5.62 -2.51 10.10
N LYS A 82 5.20 -3.34 11.05
CA LYS A 82 5.08 -2.93 12.46
C LYS A 82 6.32 -3.37 13.24
N ARG A 83 6.87 -2.46 14.04
CA ARG A 83 7.97 -2.69 14.99
C ARG A 83 7.62 -2.03 16.31
N GLY A 84 7.24 -2.82 17.31
CA GLY A 84 6.71 -2.27 18.58
C GLY A 84 5.55 -1.32 18.32
N ASP A 85 5.68 -0.07 18.79
CA ASP A 85 4.70 1.00 18.62
C ASP A 85 5.02 1.94 17.45
N LYS A 86 5.84 1.47 16.51
CA LYS A 86 6.13 2.18 15.26
C LYS A 86 5.58 1.41 14.07
N LEU A 87 4.85 2.13 13.21
CA LEU A 87 4.39 1.61 11.93
C LEU A 87 5.19 2.26 10.81
N HIS A 88 5.95 1.45 10.08
CA HIS A 88 6.60 1.85 8.84
C HIS A 88 5.63 1.63 7.69
N VAL A 89 5.37 2.68 6.92
CA VAL A 89 4.52 2.65 5.75
C VAL A 89 5.39 2.91 4.53
N PHE A 90 5.57 1.89 3.71
CA PHE A 90 6.18 2.00 2.38
C PHE A 90 5.07 2.32 1.41
N TRP A 91 5.27 3.30 0.54
CA TRP A 91 4.24 3.71 -0.40
C TRP A 91 4.80 4.40 -1.65
N THR A 92 3.96 4.60 -2.65
CA THR A 92 4.30 5.35 -3.87
C THR A 92 3.31 6.49 -4.10
N ARG A 93 3.77 7.54 -4.77
CA ARG A 93 2.99 8.74 -5.06
C ARG A 93 2.71 8.85 -6.56
N VAL A 94 1.44 9.00 -6.91
CA VAL A 94 1.04 9.25 -8.30
C VAL A 94 1.54 10.62 -8.75
N LYS A 95 1.94 10.73 -10.03
CA LYS A 95 2.47 11.92 -10.72
C LYS A 95 3.95 12.20 -10.44
N ASP A 96 4.58 11.46 -9.53
CA ASP A 96 6.03 11.54 -9.37
C ASP A 96 6.74 11.06 -10.65
N VAL A 97 7.94 11.61 -10.88
CA VAL A 97 8.78 11.37 -12.06
C VAL A 97 10.22 11.04 -11.62
N PRO A 98 10.64 9.77 -11.63
CA PRO A 98 9.79 8.59 -11.74
C PRO A 98 8.92 8.39 -10.50
N GLU A 99 7.86 7.58 -10.63
CA GLU A 99 7.15 7.12 -9.44
C GLU A 99 8.03 6.14 -8.68
N ARG A 100 8.43 6.57 -7.50
CA ARG A 100 9.42 5.91 -6.64
C ARG A 100 8.80 5.53 -5.31
N MET A 101 9.56 4.77 -4.54
CA MET A 101 9.16 4.28 -3.25
C MET A 101 9.56 5.23 -2.13
N LEU A 102 8.60 5.53 -1.27
CA LEU A 102 8.73 6.41 -0.12
C LEU A 102 8.47 5.61 1.15
N LEU A 103 9.11 6.03 2.24
CA LEU A 103 8.89 5.53 3.59
C LEU A 103 8.46 6.68 4.49
N THR A 104 7.37 6.45 5.21
CA THR A 104 6.86 7.31 6.27
C THR A 104 6.68 6.46 7.53
N SER A 105 6.92 7.05 8.70
CA SER A 105 6.66 6.40 9.98
C SER A 105 5.41 6.95 10.65
N ILE A 106 4.76 6.15 11.48
CA ILE A 106 3.65 6.57 12.34
C ILE A 106 3.93 6.01 13.74
N ASP A 107 3.94 6.88 14.75
CA ASP A 107 3.84 6.46 16.15
C ASP A 107 2.40 6.00 16.40
N ILE A 108 2.26 4.71 16.73
CA ILE A 108 0.97 4.06 16.99
C ILE A 108 0.70 3.81 18.46
N SER A 109 1.51 4.36 19.38
CA SER A 109 1.38 4.18 20.83
C SER A 109 0.18 4.93 21.45
N SER A 110 -0.29 6.00 20.81
CA SER A 110 -1.42 6.80 21.27
C SER A 110 -2.77 6.27 20.78
N ASP A 111 -3.86 6.91 21.22
CA ASP A 111 -5.16 6.74 20.58
C ASP A 111 -5.02 6.87 19.07
N TRP A 112 -5.58 5.91 18.33
CA TRP A 112 -5.51 5.89 16.89
C TRP A 112 -6.00 7.18 16.26
N GLN A 113 -7.01 7.86 16.81
CA GLN A 113 -7.49 9.15 16.30
C GLN A 113 -6.42 10.25 16.31
N GLN A 114 -5.34 10.07 17.07
CA GLN A 114 -4.26 11.04 17.23
C GLN A 114 -3.01 10.69 16.42
N TRP A 115 -2.94 9.50 15.80
CA TRP A 115 -1.76 9.12 15.01
C TRP A 115 -1.48 10.12 13.88
N ARG A 116 -0.19 10.34 13.61
CA ARG A 116 0.30 11.23 12.54
C ARG A 116 1.39 10.54 11.75
N SER A 117 1.41 10.81 10.45
CA SER A 117 2.54 10.49 9.58
C SER A 117 3.71 11.43 9.88
N GLU A 118 4.89 10.84 10.00
CA GLU A 118 6.13 11.54 10.26
C GLU A 118 7.19 11.14 9.25
N GLY A 119 7.79 12.17 8.66
CA GLY A 119 8.86 12.02 7.68
C GLY A 119 8.38 11.46 6.34
N GLU A 120 9.24 11.66 5.35
CA GLU A 120 9.14 11.07 4.04
C GLU A 120 10.55 10.90 3.51
N VAL A 121 10.98 9.65 3.36
CA VAL A 121 12.31 9.32 2.87
C VAL A 121 12.16 8.44 1.65
N GLU A 122 12.93 8.74 0.61
CA GLU A 122 12.99 7.87 -0.56
C GLU A 122 13.77 6.60 -0.23
N VAL A 123 13.18 5.45 -0.54
CA VAL A 123 13.76 4.12 -0.27
C VAL A 123 14.40 3.55 -1.54
N LEU A 124 13.67 3.60 -2.66
CA LEU A 124 14.08 3.00 -3.92
C LEU A 124 13.46 3.78 -5.08
N ARG A 125 14.19 3.86 -6.19
CA ARG A 125 13.69 4.26 -7.51
C ARG A 125 14.15 3.24 -8.55
N PRO A 126 13.57 3.18 -9.75
CA PRO A 126 14.09 2.33 -10.81
C PRO A 126 15.53 2.72 -11.16
N GLU A 127 16.46 1.77 -11.14
CA GLU A 127 17.88 1.94 -11.46
C GLU A 127 18.37 0.96 -12.53
N ARG A 128 17.65 -0.14 -12.75
CA ARG A 128 18.00 -1.17 -13.74
C ARG A 128 17.07 -1.11 -14.96
N GLU A 129 17.57 -1.54 -16.11
CA GLU A 129 16.77 -1.68 -17.34
C GLU A 129 15.55 -2.58 -17.10
N TRP A 130 15.71 -3.69 -16.40
CA TRP A 130 14.59 -4.57 -16.04
C TRP A 130 13.62 -3.95 -15.03
N GLU A 131 13.99 -2.86 -14.36
CA GLU A 131 13.08 -2.05 -13.53
C GLU A 131 12.26 -1.05 -14.36
N GLY A 132 12.63 -0.84 -15.63
CA GLY A 132 12.12 0.20 -16.52
C GLY A 132 12.88 1.52 -16.41
N ALA A 133 14.13 1.52 -15.91
CA ALA A 133 14.91 2.74 -15.71
C ALA A 133 15.27 3.46 -17.02
N ASP A 134 15.32 2.74 -18.13
CA ASP A 134 15.56 3.23 -19.49
C ASP A 134 14.30 3.77 -20.19
N ALA A 135 13.11 3.49 -19.64
CA ALA A 135 11.86 4.04 -20.14
C ALA A 135 11.78 5.57 -19.90
N PRO A 136 11.02 6.31 -20.72
CA PRO A 136 10.90 7.76 -20.59
C PRO A 136 10.44 8.19 -19.20
N LEU A 137 11.07 9.26 -18.69
CA LEU A 137 10.62 9.95 -17.49
C LEU A 137 9.30 10.67 -17.77
N ALA A 138 8.21 10.11 -17.23
CA ALA A 138 6.87 10.66 -17.35
C ALA A 138 6.12 10.54 -16.02
N PRO A 139 5.22 11.50 -15.71
CA PRO A 139 4.40 11.43 -14.50
C PRO A 139 3.51 10.20 -14.56
N SER A 140 3.44 9.47 -13.45
CA SER A 140 2.55 8.32 -13.37
C SER A 140 1.08 8.74 -13.35
N MET A 141 0.22 7.82 -13.78
CA MET A 141 -1.23 8.00 -13.80
C MET A 141 -1.91 6.95 -12.91
N ARG A 142 -3.09 7.29 -12.37
CA ARG A 142 -4.00 6.31 -11.74
C ARG A 142 -4.69 5.48 -12.81
N SER A 143 -3.91 4.61 -13.46
CA SER A 143 -4.37 3.71 -14.52
C SER A 143 -3.41 2.52 -14.64
N VAL A 144 -3.86 1.54 -15.43
CA VAL A 144 -3.01 0.48 -15.98
C VAL A 144 -1.85 1.10 -16.75
N ALA A 145 -0.65 0.57 -16.55
CA ALA A 145 0.47 0.80 -17.44
C ALA A 145 0.40 -0.22 -18.58
N TYR A 146 0.27 0.25 -19.83
CA TYR A 146 0.18 -0.64 -21.00
C TYR A 146 1.55 -1.00 -21.57
N GLU A 147 2.59 -0.31 -21.13
CA GLU A 147 3.96 -0.41 -21.62
C GLU A 147 4.92 -0.44 -20.43
N GLN A 148 6.19 -0.75 -20.70
CA GLN A 148 7.23 -0.60 -19.70
C GLN A 148 7.41 0.87 -19.35
N VAL A 149 7.37 1.18 -18.06
CA VAL A 149 7.47 2.54 -17.52
C VAL A 149 8.43 2.59 -16.36
N ASN A 150 9.08 3.75 -16.20
CA ASN A 150 9.99 4.05 -15.10
C ASN A 150 9.20 4.34 -13.81
N GLN A 151 8.58 3.31 -13.23
CA GLN A 151 7.66 3.40 -12.08
C GLN A 151 7.67 2.11 -11.26
N LEU A 152 7.92 2.22 -9.95
CA LEU A 152 7.79 1.10 -9.01
C LEU A 152 6.36 0.97 -8.51
N ARG A 153 5.87 -0.27 -8.36
CA ARG A 153 4.47 -0.55 -8.03
C ARG A 153 4.31 -1.73 -7.05
N ASP A 154 3.08 -1.95 -6.62
CA ASP A 154 2.55 -3.09 -5.85
C ASP A 154 3.45 -3.62 -4.73
N LEU A 155 3.65 -2.77 -3.72
CA LEU A 155 4.51 -3.08 -2.59
C LEU A 155 3.90 -4.18 -1.69
N ALA A 156 4.76 -5.08 -1.21
CA ALA A 156 4.45 -6.07 -0.17
C ALA A 156 5.68 -6.34 0.71
N ILE A 157 5.48 -6.44 2.03
CA ILE A 157 6.52 -6.88 2.96
C ILE A 157 6.43 -8.40 3.12
N PHE A 158 7.60 -9.04 3.15
CA PHE A 158 7.77 -10.44 3.49
C PHE A 158 8.85 -10.56 4.57
N GLU A 159 8.60 -11.36 5.60
CA GLU A 159 9.52 -11.55 6.72
C GLU A 159 9.84 -13.04 6.85
N GLU A 160 11.12 -13.38 6.92
CA GLU A 160 11.61 -14.75 7.10
C GLU A 160 12.96 -14.74 7.83
N ASN A 161 13.11 -15.57 8.86
CA ASN A 161 14.37 -15.72 9.62
C ASN A 161 15.00 -14.39 10.08
N ASP A 162 14.19 -13.53 10.69
CA ASP A 162 14.57 -12.18 11.15
C ASP A 162 15.02 -11.20 10.04
N GLN A 163 14.87 -11.59 8.78
CA GLN A 163 15.14 -10.72 7.62
C GLN A 163 13.83 -10.17 7.09
N VAL A 164 13.91 -8.91 6.65
CA VAL A 164 12.76 -8.19 6.08
C VAL A 164 13.05 -7.99 4.60
N TYR A 165 12.09 -8.39 3.79
CA TYR A 165 12.12 -8.24 2.36
C TYR A 165 10.98 -7.38 1.88
N LEU A 166 11.24 -6.60 0.85
CA LEU A 166 10.26 -5.82 0.16
C LEU A 166 10.13 -6.32 -1.27
N LEU A 167 8.94 -6.84 -1.59
CA LEU A 167 8.54 -7.19 -2.94
C LEU A 167 7.86 -6.01 -3.60
N TYR A 168 8.13 -5.82 -4.89
CA TYR A 168 7.58 -4.73 -5.67
C TYR A 168 7.46 -5.11 -7.15
N ALA A 169 6.46 -4.57 -7.82
CA ALA A 169 6.28 -4.69 -9.25
C ALA A 169 7.10 -3.63 -10.00
N VAL A 170 7.64 -4.02 -11.16
CA VAL A 170 8.58 -3.21 -11.95
C VAL A 170 8.12 -3.05 -13.40
N ALA A 171 8.71 -2.09 -14.12
CA ALA A 171 8.52 -1.88 -15.55
C ALA A 171 7.04 -1.92 -15.97
N GLY A 172 6.17 -1.19 -15.28
CA GLY A 172 4.73 -1.17 -15.57
C GLY A 172 4.00 -2.47 -15.25
N GLU A 173 4.29 -3.08 -14.10
CA GLU A 173 3.68 -4.37 -13.67
C GLU A 173 4.09 -5.56 -14.56
N SER A 174 5.21 -5.46 -15.27
CA SER A 174 5.74 -6.51 -16.16
C SER A 174 6.62 -7.55 -15.46
N GLY A 175 6.96 -7.33 -14.19
CA GLY A 175 7.79 -8.24 -13.40
C GLY A 175 7.65 -7.96 -11.91
N ILE A 176 8.22 -8.87 -11.10
CA ILE A 176 8.27 -8.76 -9.64
C ILE A 176 9.74 -8.83 -9.22
N ALA A 177 10.15 -7.90 -8.36
CA ALA A 177 11.47 -7.82 -7.77
C ALA A 177 11.38 -7.91 -6.25
N ILE A 178 12.53 -8.16 -5.62
CA ILE A 178 12.68 -8.27 -4.18
C ILE A 178 13.96 -7.57 -3.74
N ALA A 179 13.88 -6.81 -2.67
CA ALA A 179 15.02 -6.18 -2.01
C ALA A 179 15.00 -6.51 -0.52
N GLU A 180 16.18 -6.75 0.07
CA GLU A 180 16.33 -6.85 1.52
C GLU A 180 16.30 -5.44 2.12
N LEU A 181 15.53 -5.26 3.19
CA LEU A 181 15.47 -4.02 3.97
C LEU A 181 16.34 -4.14 5.21
N THR A 182 17.38 -3.30 5.30
CA THR A 182 18.29 -3.23 6.44
C THR A 182 18.06 -1.96 7.26
N GLY A 183 18.17 -2.04 8.59
CA GLY A 183 18.15 -0.86 9.46
C GLY A 183 16.76 -0.36 9.89
N LEU A 184 15.78 -1.26 9.97
CA LEU A 184 14.40 -0.99 10.43
C LEU A 184 14.10 -1.60 11.80
#